data_AF-A0A8H4US75-F1
#
_entry.id   AF-A0A8H4US75-F1
#
_cell.length_a   1.000
_cell.length_b   1.000
_cell.length_c   1.000
_cell.angle_alpha   90.00
_cell.angle_beta   90.00
_cell.angle_gamma   90.00
#
_symmetry.space_group_name_H-M   'P 1'
#
loop_
_entity.id
_entity.type
_entity.pdbx_description
1 polymer ?
#
loop_
_entity_poly.entity_id
_entity_poly.type
_entity_poly.pdbx_seq_one_letter_code
_entity_poly.pdbx_strand_id
1 'polypeptide(L)'
;MSELRFLRRNLRILVLNPNSSTSMTDGMANAIRQMSLPDSVDIYTYTASPNAAPGSINDQAGIDASTKAVLNDPKIEEELDSEKYDAVLVACFSVHCLVSKLARYRHLAVTGIFEASILTVLSLTPAPDDAGKWGIVTTGKFWEEHLSDGVKNFLGQEKDGVNNKFAGVYSSGLTAGDFHTLPPEEVRAKLKEATKNLLNSGDVTCVVMGCGGMAGLEDIIRSTAVEMYGKADGNFVYIIDGVKAGVMQLEQMIRSRRAFR
;
A
#
# COMPACT_ATOMS: atom_id res chain seq x y z
N MET A 1 -11.20 -3.09 -39.56
CA MET A 1 -11.34 -4.26 -38.65
C MET A 1 -10.33 -4.24 -37.49
N SER A 2 -9.83 -3.07 -37.02
CA SER A 2 -8.89 -3.01 -35.87
C SER A 2 -9.38 -2.18 -34.68
N GLU A 3 -10.42 -1.35 -34.81
CA GLU A 3 -10.91 -0.49 -33.71
C GLU A 3 -11.90 -1.20 -32.77
N LEU A 4 -12.55 -2.28 -33.22
CA LEU A 4 -13.55 -3.02 -32.44
C LEU A 4 -12.96 -4.04 -31.44
N ARG A 5 -11.65 -4.27 -31.44
CA ARG A 5 -10.98 -5.15 -30.45
C ARG A 5 -10.78 -4.49 -29.08
N PHE A 6 -10.96 -3.17 -28.98
CA PHE A 6 -10.80 -2.42 -27.73
C PHE A 6 -12.06 -2.40 -26.84
N LEU A 7 -13.18 -2.95 -27.32
CA LEU A 7 -14.39 -3.13 -26.53
C LEU A 7 -14.38 -4.52 -25.88
N ARG A 8 -14.20 -4.55 -24.55
CA ARG A 8 -14.34 -5.69 -23.62
C ARG A 8 -13.15 -6.67 -23.53
N ARG A 9 -11.98 -6.20 -23.11
CA ARG A 9 -11.06 -7.09 -22.38
C ARG A 9 -10.93 -6.59 -20.95
N ASN A 10 -11.04 -7.53 -20.02
CA ASN A 10 -10.87 -7.28 -18.59
C ASN A 10 -9.50 -6.65 -18.34
N LEU A 11 -9.46 -5.71 -17.39
CA LEU A 11 -8.24 -5.11 -16.86
C LEU A 11 -7.56 -6.13 -15.96
N ARG A 12 -6.35 -6.54 -16.30
CA ARG A 12 -5.62 -7.57 -15.56
C ARG A 12 -4.53 -6.91 -14.73
N ILE A 13 -4.72 -6.92 -13.43
CA ILE A 13 -3.83 -6.28 -12.47
C ILE A 13 -3.02 -7.38 -11.78
N LEU A 14 -1.69 -7.29 -11.89
CA LEU A 14 -0.78 -8.11 -11.11
C LEU A 14 -0.48 -7.45 -9.76
N VAL A 15 -0.87 -8.10 -8.66
CA VAL A 15 -0.46 -7.75 -7.30
C VAL A 15 0.82 -8.49 -6.98
N LEU A 16 1.93 -7.76 -7.05
CA LEU A 16 3.28 -8.30 -6.93
C LEU A 16 3.75 -8.13 -5.50
N ASN A 17 3.79 -9.23 -4.74
CA ASN A 17 4.48 -9.29 -3.46
C ASN A 17 5.99 -9.53 -3.70
N PRO A 18 6.86 -8.55 -3.39
CA PRO A 18 8.29 -8.69 -3.64
C PRO A 18 9.00 -9.56 -2.58
N ASN A 19 8.35 -9.89 -1.46
CA ASN A 19 8.88 -10.85 -0.48
C ASN A 19 8.41 -12.29 -0.79
N SER A 20 8.98 -13.27 -0.09
CA SER A 20 8.70 -14.69 -0.33
C SER A 20 7.57 -15.29 0.51
N SER A 21 6.81 -14.46 1.22
CA SER A 21 5.73 -14.92 2.09
C SER A 21 4.44 -15.13 1.30
N THR A 22 4.07 -16.40 1.09
CA THR A 22 2.79 -16.75 0.47
C THR A 22 1.61 -16.36 1.36
N SER A 23 1.76 -16.43 2.69
CA SER A 23 0.70 -16.02 3.62
C SER A 23 0.38 -14.54 3.52
N MET A 24 1.38 -13.67 3.31
CA MET A 24 1.15 -12.25 3.03
C MET A 24 0.41 -12.08 1.71
N THR A 25 0.82 -12.78 0.65
CA THR A 25 0.15 -12.74 -0.65
C THR A 25 -1.32 -13.17 -0.55
N ASP A 26 -1.60 -14.23 0.19
CA ASP A 26 -2.96 -14.73 0.42
C ASP A 26 -3.80 -13.74 1.23
N GLY A 27 -3.21 -13.10 2.24
CA GLY A 27 -3.84 -12.02 3.01
C GLY A 27 -4.26 -10.84 2.12
N MET A 28 -3.34 -10.38 1.26
CA MET A 28 -3.63 -9.32 0.29
C MET A 28 -4.70 -9.74 -0.72
N ALA A 29 -4.65 -10.97 -1.24
CA ALA A 29 -5.67 -11.50 -2.13
C ALA A 29 -7.05 -11.55 -1.46
N ASN A 30 -7.11 -11.96 -0.18
CA ASN A 30 -8.35 -11.98 0.59
C ASN A 30 -8.92 -10.57 0.82
N ALA A 31 -8.07 -9.59 1.13
CA ALA A 31 -8.50 -8.20 1.28
C ALA A 31 -9.08 -7.64 -0.02
N ILE A 32 -8.51 -7.99 -1.17
CA ILE A 32 -9.03 -7.59 -2.48
C ILE A 32 -10.37 -8.28 -2.79
N ARG A 33 -10.54 -9.57 -2.45
CA ARG A 33 -11.81 -10.29 -2.65
C ARG A 33 -12.99 -9.68 -1.88
N GLN A 34 -12.72 -8.93 -0.82
CA GLN A 34 -13.74 -8.22 -0.04
C GLN A 34 -14.13 -6.87 -0.68
N MET A 35 -13.43 -6.42 -1.71
CA MET A 35 -13.77 -5.21 -2.45
C MET A 35 -14.90 -5.49 -3.45
N SER A 36 -15.76 -4.50 -3.65
CA SER A 36 -16.71 -4.49 -4.78
C SER A 36 -16.00 -3.98 -6.03
N LEU A 37 -15.27 -4.85 -6.71
CA LEU A 37 -14.64 -4.54 -7.99
C LEU A 37 -15.60 -4.77 -9.16
N PRO A 38 -15.50 -4.01 -10.26
CA PRO A 38 -16.23 -4.32 -11.48
C PRO A 38 -15.83 -5.69 -12.05
N ASP A 39 -16.77 -6.43 -12.64
CA ASP A 39 -16.52 -7.72 -13.32
C ASP A 39 -15.46 -7.64 -14.43
N SER A 40 -15.16 -6.42 -14.89
CA SER A 40 -14.12 -6.14 -15.88
C SER A 40 -12.70 -6.05 -15.28
N VAL A 41 -12.48 -6.40 -14.02
CA VAL A 41 -11.17 -6.34 -13.34
C VAL A 41 -10.78 -7.73 -12.86
N ASP A 42 -9.71 -8.27 -13.44
CA ASP A 42 -9.11 -9.54 -13.05
C ASP A 42 -7.86 -9.28 -12.20
N ILE A 43 -7.77 -9.97 -11.07
CA ILE A 43 -6.64 -9.85 -10.13
C ILE A 43 -5.77 -11.10 -10.21
N TYR A 44 -4.47 -10.87 -10.42
CA TYR A 44 -3.44 -11.89 -10.39
C TYR A 44 -2.49 -11.60 -9.23
N THR A 45 -1.86 -12.63 -8.69
CA THR A 45 -0.89 -12.48 -7.62
C THR A 45 0.45 -13.09 -8.00
N TYR A 46 1.52 -12.47 -7.53
CA TYR A 46 2.88 -13.00 -7.58
C TYR A 46 3.49 -12.95 -6.17
N THR A 47 4.22 -14.01 -5.82
CA THR A 47 5.06 -14.06 -4.62
C THR A 47 6.47 -14.36 -5.06
N ALA A 48 7.45 -13.60 -4.57
CA ALA A 48 8.84 -13.83 -4.94
C ALA A 48 9.34 -15.19 -4.42
N SER A 49 10.30 -15.79 -5.12
CA SER A 49 10.81 -17.11 -4.75
C SER A 49 11.51 -17.08 -3.38
N PRO A 50 11.23 -18.05 -2.47
CA PRO A 50 11.89 -18.13 -1.16
C PRO A 50 13.39 -18.41 -1.24
N ASN A 51 13.89 -18.86 -2.39
CA ASN A 51 15.32 -19.08 -2.61
C ASN A 51 16.08 -17.80 -2.98
N ALA A 52 15.36 -16.72 -3.32
CA ALA A 52 15.97 -15.49 -3.85
C ALA A 52 15.55 -14.23 -3.08
N ALA A 53 14.31 -14.17 -2.60
CA ALA A 53 13.75 -13.04 -1.89
C ALA A 53 13.73 -13.25 -0.37
N PRO A 54 13.79 -12.17 0.43
CA PRO A 54 13.62 -12.28 1.88
C PRO A 54 12.20 -12.69 2.24
N GLY A 55 12.03 -13.41 3.36
CA GLY A 55 10.71 -13.79 3.89
C GLY A 55 9.89 -12.59 4.37
N SER A 56 10.55 -11.51 4.78
CA SER A 56 9.94 -10.24 5.16
C SER A 56 10.89 -9.11 4.81
N ILE A 57 10.35 -7.97 4.38
CA ILE A 57 11.13 -6.75 4.09
C ILE A 57 10.95 -5.83 5.30
N ASN A 58 12.05 -5.52 6.00
CA ASN A 58 12.03 -4.75 7.24
C ASN A 58 12.98 -3.53 7.23
N ASP A 59 13.77 -3.38 6.18
CA ASP A 59 14.79 -2.34 6.03
C ASP A 59 15.14 -2.11 4.54
N GLN A 60 16.06 -1.17 4.29
CA GLN A 60 16.55 -0.86 2.94
C GLN A 60 17.22 -2.06 2.25
N ALA A 61 17.98 -2.88 2.99
CA ALA A 61 18.63 -4.06 2.41
C ALA A 61 17.60 -5.08 1.93
N GLY A 62 16.49 -5.23 2.65
CA GLY A 62 15.33 -6.03 2.23
C GLY A 62 14.65 -5.49 0.97
N ILE A 63 14.51 -4.16 0.84
CA ILE A 63 13.97 -3.53 -0.39
C ILE A 63 14.88 -3.83 -1.59
N ASP A 64 16.18 -3.70 -1.42
CA ASP A 64 17.15 -3.93 -2.51
C ASP A 64 17.23 -5.42 -2.88
N ALA A 65 17.28 -6.31 -1.89
CA ALA A 65 17.32 -7.75 -2.09
C ALA A 65 16.05 -8.27 -2.78
N SER A 66 14.88 -7.85 -2.32
CA SER A 66 13.60 -8.23 -2.93
C SER A 66 13.46 -7.68 -4.35
N THR A 67 13.88 -6.43 -4.59
CA THR A 67 13.91 -5.86 -5.95
C THR A 67 14.80 -6.67 -6.88
N LYS A 68 16.00 -7.05 -6.43
CA LYS A 68 16.91 -7.88 -7.21
C LYS A 68 16.31 -9.26 -7.48
N ALA A 69 15.67 -9.87 -6.48
CA ALA A 69 15.03 -11.17 -6.63
C ALA A 69 13.95 -11.16 -7.70
N VAL A 70 13.05 -10.17 -7.68
CA VAL A 70 11.97 -10.03 -8.66
C VAL A 70 12.53 -9.79 -10.06
N LEU A 71 13.51 -8.89 -10.21
CA LEU A 71 14.07 -8.56 -11.54
C LEU A 71 14.93 -9.66 -12.14
N ASN A 72 15.42 -10.59 -11.32
CA ASN A 72 16.19 -11.74 -11.77
C ASN A 72 15.35 -13.02 -11.91
N ASP A 73 14.03 -12.94 -11.69
CA ASP A 73 13.13 -14.06 -11.90
C ASP A 73 12.70 -14.08 -13.38
N PRO A 74 13.20 -15.04 -14.19
CA PRO A 74 12.93 -15.06 -15.63
C PRO A 74 11.44 -15.28 -15.94
N LYS A 75 10.71 -15.93 -15.04
CA LYS A 75 9.27 -16.18 -15.24
C LYS A 75 8.49 -14.89 -15.16
N ILE A 76 8.76 -14.06 -14.14
CA ILE A 76 8.03 -12.79 -14.01
C ILE A 76 8.51 -11.78 -15.06
N GLU A 77 9.78 -11.81 -15.45
CA GLU A 77 10.30 -11.00 -16.56
C GLU A 77 9.54 -11.30 -17.86
N GLU A 78 9.42 -12.58 -18.24
CA GLU A 78 8.66 -13.00 -19.43
C GLU A 78 7.19 -12.55 -19.37
N GLU A 79 6.54 -12.72 -18.22
CA GLU A 79 5.15 -12.30 -18.05
C GLU A 79 4.97 -10.79 -18.14
N LEU A 80 5.91 -10.00 -17.61
CA LEU A 80 5.89 -8.53 -17.64
C LEU A 80 6.25 -7.95 -19.02
N ASP A 81 7.04 -8.65 -19.82
CA ASP A 81 7.33 -8.29 -21.21
C ASP A 81 6.15 -8.61 -22.16
N SER A 82 5.28 -9.54 -21.76
CA SER A 82 4.10 -9.93 -22.52
C SER A 82 2.89 -9.02 -22.26
N GLU A 83 1.84 -9.13 -23.08
CA GLU A 83 0.55 -8.46 -22.83
C GLU A 83 -0.33 -9.19 -21.79
N LYS A 84 0.26 -9.97 -20.88
CA LYS A 84 -0.47 -10.73 -19.84
C LYS A 84 -1.12 -9.81 -18.80
N TYR A 85 -0.53 -8.67 -18.50
CA TYR A 85 -1.04 -7.70 -17.54
C TYR A 85 -1.22 -6.33 -18.18
N ASP A 86 -2.15 -5.56 -17.63
CA ASP A 86 -2.37 -4.15 -17.98
C ASP A 86 -1.80 -3.22 -16.90
N ALA A 87 -1.61 -3.75 -15.68
CA ALA A 87 -1.02 -3.03 -14.57
C ALA A 87 -0.30 -3.94 -13.56
N VAL A 88 0.59 -3.33 -12.78
CA VAL A 88 1.30 -3.97 -11.67
C VAL A 88 1.20 -3.09 -10.42
N LEU A 89 0.77 -3.71 -9.32
CA LEU A 89 0.80 -3.15 -7.98
C LEU A 89 1.97 -3.75 -7.22
N VAL A 90 2.95 -2.94 -6.84
CA VAL A 90 4.03 -3.38 -5.93
C VAL A 90 3.49 -3.38 -4.50
N ALA A 91 3.29 -4.57 -3.94
CA ALA A 91 2.58 -4.80 -2.70
C ALA A 91 3.51 -4.85 -1.46
N CYS A 92 4.38 -3.86 -1.35
CA CYS A 92 5.22 -3.62 -0.18
C CYS A 92 5.13 -2.15 0.21
N PHE A 93 4.78 -1.85 1.46
CA PHE A 93 4.54 -0.48 1.91
C PHE A 93 5.88 0.18 2.23
N SER A 94 6.51 0.71 1.19
CA SER A 94 7.79 1.41 1.27
C SER A 94 7.94 2.31 0.04
N VAL A 95 8.93 3.21 0.07
CA VAL A 95 9.46 3.85 -1.14
C VAL A 95 10.24 2.78 -1.95
N HIS A 96 9.51 1.83 -2.55
CA HIS A 96 10.12 0.63 -3.13
C HIS A 96 10.70 0.93 -4.50
N CYS A 97 12.01 0.71 -4.68
CA CYS A 97 12.68 0.97 -5.95
C CYS A 97 12.22 0.06 -7.11
N LEU A 98 11.36 -0.93 -6.84
CA LEU A 98 10.76 -1.78 -7.86
C LEU A 98 9.70 -1.03 -8.67
N VAL A 99 8.98 -0.07 -8.08
CA VAL A 99 7.97 0.74 -8.77
C VAL A 99 8.58 1.47 -9.97
N SER A 100 9.68 2.19 -9.76
CA SER A 100 10.37 2.93 -10.82
C SER A 100 11.02 2.00 -11.85
N LYS A 101 11.57 0.86 -11.41
CA LYS A 101 12.16 -0.12 -12.32
C LYS A 101 11.12 -0.80 -13.21
N LEU A 102 9.94 -1.13 -12.68
CA LEU A 102 8.84 -1.70 -13.46
C LEU A 102 8.15 -0.66 -14.36
N ALA A 103 8.21 0.63 -14.04
CA ALA A 103 7.72 1.69 -14.93
C ALA A 103 8.47 1.78 -16.29
N ARG A 104 9.58 1.03 -16.46
CA ARG A 104 10.25 0.83 -17.76
C ARG A 104 9.33 0.14 -18.78
N TYR A 105 8.43 -0.74 -18.33
CA TYR A 105 7.44 -1.42 -19.15
C TYR A 105 6.31 -0.45 -19.51
N ARG A 106 6.48 0.28 -20.62
CA ARG A 106 5.60 1.43 -20.99
C ARG A 106 4.13 1.06 -21.21
N HIS A 107 3.83 -0.21 -21.46
CA HIS A 107 2.46 -0.70 -21.62
C HIS A 107 1.74 -0.90 -20.27
N LEU A 108 2.49 -1.09 -19.17
CA LEU A 108 1.93 -1.33 -17.83
C LEU A 108 1.66 -0.01 -17.09
N ALA A 109 0.52 0.09 -16.44
CA ALA A 109 0.34 1.04 -15.34
C ALA A 109 1.00 0.47 -14.07
N VAL A 110 1.89 1.23 -13.43
CA VAL A 110 2.67 0.73 -12.29
C VAL A 110 2.58 1.73 -11.14
N THR A 111 2.29 1.23 -9.95
CA THR A 111 2.36 1.99 -8.69
C THR A 111 2.70 1.05 -7.54
N GLY A 112 3.17 1.58 -6.42
CA GLY A 112 3.23 0.85 -5.15
C GLY A 112 2.03 1.16 -4.27
N ILE A 113 1.84 0.33 -3.24
CA ILE A 113 0.80 0.57 -2.23
C ILE A 113 1.09 1.81 -1.36
N PHE A 114 2.37 2.24 -1.30
CA PHE A 114 2.76 3.48 -0.63
C PHE A 114 2.19 4.72 -1.36
N GLU A 115 2.52 4.87 -2.64
CA GLU A 115 2.06 6.01 -3.45
C GLU A 115 0.53 6.02 -3.59
N ALA A 116 -0.07 4.85 -3.82
CA ALA A 116 -1.52 4.71 -3.94
C ALA A 116 -2.27 5.11 -2.67
N SER A 117 -1.69 4.83 -1.49
CA SER A 117 -2.27 5.24 -0.22
C SER A 117 -2.25 6.75 -0.06
N ILE A 118 -1.13 7.41 -0.37
CA ILE A 118 -1.01 8.87 -0.28
C ILE A 118 -2.03 9.55 -1.21
N LEU A 119 -2.13 9.10 -2.46
CA LEU A 119 -3.12 9.67 -3.41
C LEU A 119 -4.56 9.47 -2.93
N THR A 120 -4.85 8.32 -2.33
CA THR A 120 -6.17 8.04 -1.75
C THR A 120 -6.47 8.96 -0.56
N VAL A 121 -5.50 9.16 0.34
CA VAL A 121 -5.62 10.13 1.43
C VAL A 121 -5.97 11.51 0.86
N LEU A 122 -5.16 12.03 -0.07
CA LEU A 122 -5.36 13.37 -0.63
C LEU A 122 -6.71 13.55 -1.32
N SER A 123 -7.30 12.45 -1.80
CA SER A 123 -8.64 12.46 -2.41
C SER A 123 -9.76 12.44 -1.36
N LEU A 124 -9.52 11.86 -0.18
CA LEU A 124 -10.51 11.72 0.90
C LEU A 124 -10.43 12.82 1.96
N THR A 125 -9.30 13.53 2.06
CA THR A 125 -9.11 14.65 2.98
C THR A 125 -9.05 15.95 2.17
N PRO A 126 -10.22 16.62 1.94
CA PRO A 126 -10.26 17.89 1.23
C PRO A 126 -9.37 18.94 1.90
N ALA A 127 -9.15 20.04 1.17
CA ALA A 127 -8.18 21.07 1.55
C ALA A 127 -8.74 22.36 2.20
N PRO A 128 -9.78 22.38 3.06
CA PRO A 128 -9.97 23.57 3.91
C PRO A 128 -8.80 23.69 4.91
N ASP A 129 -8.55 24.93 5.36
CA ASP A 129 -7.47 25.25 6.30
C ASP A 129 -7.60 24.54 7.66
N ASP A 130 -8.80 24.07 8.00
CA ASP A 130 -9.13 23.26 9.19
C ASP A 130 -9.26 21.76 8.90
N ALA A 131 -8.73 21.27 7.77
CA ALA A 131 -8.76 19.85 7.48
C ALA A 131 -7.89 19.08 8.49
N GLY A 132 -8.49 18.10 9.18
CA GLY A 132 -7.77 17.19 10.05
C GLY A 132 -6.59 16.50 9.35
N LYS A 133 -5.64 16.05 10.14
CA LYS A 133 -4.40 15.42 9.70
C LYS A 133 -4.62 13.97 9.27
N TRP A 134 -3.63 13.43 8.58
CA TRP A 134 -3.52 12.00 8.32
C TRP A 134 -2.15 11.48 8.74
N GLY A 135 -2.04 10.18 9.00
CA GLY A 135 -0.75 9.57 9.31
C GLY A 135 -0.70 8.09 8.99
N ILE A 136 0.47 7.50 9.17
CA ILE A 136 0.73 6.09 8.87
C ILE A 136 1.01 5.35 10.17
N VAL A 137 0.36 4.20 10.36
CA VAL A 137 0.75 3.22 11.38
C VAL A 137 1.49 2.07 10.70
N THR A 138 2.71 1.76 11.13
CA THR A 138 3.60 0.79 10.46
C THR A 138 4.20 -0.22 11.43
N THR A 139 5.17 -1.00 10.98
CA THR A 139 5.76 -2.14 11.68
C THR A 139 6.91 -1.70 12.59
N GLY A 140 8.16 -1.79 12.11
CA GLY A 140 9.37 -1.48 12.85
C GLY A 140 9.82 -0.02 12.74
N LYS A 141 10.74 0.38 13.63
CA LYS A 141 11.22 1.77 13.77
C LYS A 141 11.90 2.34 12.52
N PHE A 142 12.55 1.50 11.72
CA PHE A 142 13.16 1.91 10.45
C PHE A 142 12.17 2.67 9.55
N TRP A 143 10.91 2.23 9.54
CA TRP A 143 9.88 2.78 8.67
C TRP A 143 9.45 4.20 9.04
N GLU A 144 9.67 4.64 10.28
CA GLU A 144 9.26 5.99 10.71
C GLU A 144 9.98 7.06 9.88
N GLU A 145 11.31 7.00 9.80
CA GLU A 145 12.12 7.92 9.01
C GLU A 145 11.92 7.68 7.51
N HIS A 146 12.05 6.41 7.06
CA HIS A 146 11.96 6.04 5.65
C HIS A 146 10.65 6.49 4.99
N LEU A 147 9.51 6.24 5.65
CA LEU A 147 8.21 6.60 5.11
C LEU A 147 7.93 8.10 5.28
N SER A 148 8.40 8.74 6.34
CA SER A 148 8.22 10.19 6.52
C SER A 148 8.93 10.98 5.42
N ASP A 149 10.19 10.65 5.13
CA ASP A 149 10.95 11.26 4.04
C ASP A 149 10.36 10.89 2.68
N GLY A 150 9.88 9.65 2.53
CA GLY A 150 9.13 9.20 1.35
C GLY A 150 7.91 10.07 1.06
N VAL A 151 7.11 10.39 2.08
CA VAL A 151 5.90 11.22 1.93
C VAL A 151 6.28 12.63 1.50
N LYS A 152 7.29 13.25 2.14
CA LYS A 152 7.77 14.59 1.76
C LYS A 152 8.22 14.62 0.31
N ASN A 153 9.06 13.68 -0.10
CA ASN A 153 9.57 13.58 -1.46
C ASN A 153 8.44 13.35 -2.48
N PHE A 154 7.49 12.46 -2.18
CA PHE A 154 6.36 12.16 -3.06
C PHE A 154 5.45 13.39 -3.27
N LEU A 155 5.27 14.20 -2.23
CA LEU A 155 4.47 15.43 -2.29
C LEU A 155 5.25 16.64 -2.84
N GLY A 156 6.52 16.49 -3.21
CA GLY A 156 7.36 17.58 -3.68
C GLY A 156 7.66 18.62 -2.58
N GLN A 157 7.60 18.22 -1.32
CA GLN A 157 7.88 19.07 -0.17
C GLN A 157 9.39 19.21 0.03
N GLU A 158 9.83 20.40 0.43
CA GLU A 158 11.22 20.61 0.85
C GLU A 158 11.58 19.73 2.05
N LYS A 159 12.84 19.28 2.11
CA LYS A 159 13.32 18.33 3.14
C LYS A 159 13.00 18.80 4.57
N ASP A 160 13.21 20.10 4.82
CA ASP A 160 13.01 20.75 6.12
C ASP A 160 11.66 21.50 6.20
N GLY A 161 10.82 21.38 5.17
CA GLY A 161 9.49 21.98 5.16
C GLY A 161 8.57 21.32 6.19
N VAL A 162 7.59 22.08 6.69
CA VAL A 162 6.54 21.57 7.59
C VAL A 162 5.35 21.07 6.78
N ASN A 163 4.86 19.88 7.09
CA ASN A 163 3.60 19.37 6.54
C ASN A 163 2.49 19.46 7.59
N ASN A 164 1.63 20.46 7.47
CA ASN A 164 0.54 20.64 8.44
C ASN A 164 -0.54 19.56 8.34
N LYS A 165 -0.62 18.82 7.22
CA LYS A 165 -1.61 17.78 6.97
C LYS A 165 -1.14 16.39 7.37
N PHE A 166 0.17 16.16 7.41
CA PHE A 166 0.74 14.85 7.74
C PHE A 166 1.21 14.81 9.21
N ALA A 167 0.53 14.01 10.02
CA ALA A 167 0.80 13.85 11.45
C ALA A 167 2.06 13.01 11.72
N GLY A 168 2.54 12.26 10.73
CA GLY A 168 3.76 11.45 10.81
C GLY A 168 3.50 9.94 10.68
N VAL A 169 4.54 9.19 11.02
CA VAL A 169 4.58 7.72 10.94
C VAL A 169 4.85 7.17 12.33
N TYR A 170 4.05 6.20 12.77
CA TYR A 170 4.13 5.60 14.09
C TYR A 170 4.26 4.09 13.98
N SER A 171 5.34 3.53 14.53
CA SER A 171 5.63 2.09 14.45
C SER A 171 5.02 1.31 15.63
N SER A 172 4.59 0.07 15.37
CA SER A 172 4.13 -0.87 16.41
C SER A 172 5.27 -1.60 17.11
N GLY A 173 6.49 -1.50 16.57
CA GLY A 173 7.65 -2.25 17.03
C GLY A 173 7.68 -3.71 16.56
N LEU A 174 6.70 -4.13 15.76
CA LEU A 174 6.65 -5.45 15.13
C LEU A 174 7.44 -5.46 13.82
N THR A 175 7.84 -6.62 13.33
CA THR A 175 8.27 -6.82 11.94
C THR A 175 7.06 -7.12 11.04
N ALA A 176 7.23 -7.05 9.73
CA ALA A 176 6.14 -7.43 8.81
C ALA A 176 5.76 -8.91 8.92
N GLY A 177 6.72 -9.80 9.21
CA GLY A 177 6.45 -11.23 9.45
C GLY A 177 5.63 -11.50 10.71
N ASP A 178 5.80 -10.68 11.74
CA ASP A 178 5.17 -10.89 13.06
C ASP A 178 3.64 -10.85 13.02
N PHE A 179 3.04 -10.14 12.06
CA PHE A 179 1.58 -10.11 11.86
C PHE A 179 0.98 -11.47 11.52
N HIS A 180 1.80 -12.43 11.09
CA HIS A 180 1.38 -13.79 10.74
C HIS A 180 1.92 -14.87 11.68
N THR A 181 2.92 -14.56 12.51
CA THR A 181 3.58 -15.53 13.39
C THR A 181 3.26 -15.33 14.86
N LEU A 182 2.96 -14.10 15.29
CA LEU A 182 2.62 -13.80 16.68
C LEU A 182 1.15 -14.07 17.00
N PRO A 183 0.80 -14.28 18.28
CA PRO A 183 -0.58 -14.39 18.72
C PRO A 183 -1.38 -13.13 18.34
N PRO A 184 -2.64 -13.27 17.89
CA PRO A 184 -3.48 -12.14 17.49
C PRO A 184 -3.62 -11.04 18.55
N GLU A 185 -3.67 -11.41 19.83
CA GLU A 185 -3.77 -10.44 20.94
C GLU A 185 -2.53 -9.57 21.09
N GLU A 186 -1.34 -10.12 20.80
CA GLU A 186 -0.08 -9.35 20.86
C GLU A 186 0.00 -8.37 19.69
N VAL A 187 -0.33 -8.83 18.47
CA VAL A 187 -0.46 -7.97 17.28
C VAL A 187 -1.44 -6.84 17.55
N ARG A 188 -2.60 -7.16 18.13
CA ARG A 188 -3.63 -6.19 18.48
C ARG A 188 -3.16 -5.16 19.49
N ALA A 189 -2.47 -5.58 20.56
CA ALA A 189 -1.97 -4.68 21.57
C ALA A 189 -0.96 -3.68 20.98
N LYS A 190 -0.01 -4.16 20.18
CA LYS A 190 1.03 -3.33 19.56
C LYS A 190 0.48 -2.38 18.49
N LEU A 191 -0.43 -2.86 17.64
CA LEU A 191 -1.07 -2.02 16.62
C LEU A 191 -1.96 -0.95 17.27
N LYS A 192 -2.69 -1.30 18.34
CA LYS A 192 -3.46 -0.36 19.14
C LYS A 192 -2.57 0.72 19.74
N GLU A 193 -1.44 0.36 20.33
CA GLU A 193 -0.49 1.32 20.91
C GLU A 193 0.03 2.32 19.86
N ALA A 194 0.49 1.83 18.70
CA ALA A 194 0.95 2.71 17.61
C ALA A 194 -0.17 3.62 17.08
N THR A 195 -1.39 3.09 16.96
CA THR A 195 -2.56 3.87 16.57
C THR A 195 -2.86 4.96 17.61
N LYS A 196 -2.80 4.66 18.91
CA LYS A 196 -2.98 5.67 19.96
C LYS A 196 -1.95 6.78 19.86
N ASN A 197 -0.69 6.44 19.61
CA ASN A 197 0.38 7.42 19.46
C ASN A 197 0.13 8.36 18.27
N LEU A 198 -0.32 7.81 17.14
CA LEU A 198 -0.73 8.60 15.99
C LEU A 198 -1.91 9.52 16.33
N LEU A 199 -2.99 8.99 16.90
CA LEU A 199 -4.20 9.76 17.21
C LEU A 199 -3.95 10.85 18.29
N ASN A 200 -2.96 10.68 19.15
CA ASN A 200 -2.54 11.72 20.11
C ASN A 200 -1.75 12.88 19.48
N SER A 201 -1.31 12.76 18.22
CA SER A 201 -0.51 13.78 17.53
C SER A 201 -1.33 14.99 17.03
N GLY A 202 -2.65 14.94 17.18
CA GLY A 202 -3.58 16.00 16.81
C GLY A 202 -4.91 15.43 16.29
N ASP A 203 -5.64 16.27 15.57
CA ASP A 203 -6.92 15.91 14.95
C ASP A 203 -6.69 15.01 13.72
N VAL A 204 -6.48 13.71 13.92
CA VAL A 204 -6.21 12.75 12.84
C VAL A 204 -7.52 12.18 12.30
N THR A 205 -7.87 12.52 11.07
CA THR A 205 -9.09 12.07 10.39
C THR A 205 -8.85 10.93 9.42
N CYS A 206 -7.59 10.55 9.17
CA CYS A 206 -7.27 9.44 8.27
C CYS A 206 -6.01 8.68 8.74
N VAL A 207 -6.11 7.37 8.85
CA VAL A 207 -5.02 6.46 9.20
C VAL A 207 -4.72 5.54 8.02
N VAL A 208 -3.46 5.50 7.60
CA VAL A 208 -2.98 4.59 6.56
C VAL A 208 -2.29 3.39 7.22
N MET A 209 -2.64 2.18 6.78
CA MET A 209 -1.98 0.95 7.19
C MET A 209 -0.66 0.78 6.43
N GLY A 210 0.45 0.94 7.14
CA GLY A 210 1.80 1.03 6.60
C GLY A 210 2.49 -0.31 6.36
N CYS A 211 1.75 -1.36 6.02
CA CYS A 211 2.28 -2.69 5.70
C CYS A 211 1.25 -3.50 4.90
N GLY A 212 1.69 -4.25 3.88
CA GLY A 212 0.82 -5.16 3.13
C GLY A 212 0.23 -6.29 4.00
N GLY A 213 0.95 -6.71 5.05
CA GLY A 213 0.47 -7.70 6.02
C GLY A 213 -0.57 -7.19 7.02
N MET A 214 -0.88 -5.88 7.00
CA MET A 214 -1.94 -5.31 7.85
C MET A 214 -3.33 -5.36 7.20
N ALA A 215 -3.43 -5.86 5.97
CA ALA A 215 -4.70 -5.99 5.27
C ALA A 215 -5.70 -6.85 6.09
N GLY A 216 -6.89 -6.32 6.37
CA GLY A 216 -7.88 -6.98 7.23
C GLY A 216 -7.80 -6.63 8.72
N LEU A 217 -6.88 -5.75 9.14
CA LEU A 217 -6.73 -5.31 10.55
C LEU A 217 -7.38 -3.95 10.83
N GLU A 218 -8.23 -3.45 9.93
CA GLU A 218 -8.87 -2.13 10.04
C GLU A 218 -9.68 -1.98 11.33
N ASP A 219 -10.31 -3.06 11.81
CA ASP A 219 -11.12 -3.05 13.04
C ASP A 219 -10.33 -2.69 14.29
N ILE A 220 -9.03 -3.01 14.33
CA ILE A 220 -8.15 -2.66 15.45
C ILE A 220 -7.95 -1.14 15.48
N ILE A 221 -7.71 -0.54 14.31
CA ILE A 221 -7.56 0.92 14.17
C ILE A 221 -8.90 1.60 14.46
N ARG A 222 -10.01 1.10 13.91
CA ARG A 222 -11.37 1.62 14.13
C ARG A 222 -11.75 1.62 15.60
N SER A 223 -11.58 0.49 16.29
CA SER A 223 -11.92 0.39 17.70
C SER A 223 -11.05 1.29 18.58
N THR A 224 -9.78 1.49 18.20
CA THR A 224 -8.89 2.45 18.88
C THR A 224 -9.34 3.89 18.67
N ALA A 225 -9.72 4.26 17.45
CA ALA A 225 -10.26 5.58 17.16
C ALA A 225 -11.56 5.87 17.93
N VAL A 226 -12.47 4.90 18.00
CA VAL A 226 -13.72 4.99 18.78
C VAL A 226 -13.44 5.12 20.28
N GLU A 227 -12.42 4.43 20.80
CA GLU A 227 -12.01 4.56 22.21
C GLU A 227 -11.47 5.96 22.53
N MET A 228 -10.70 6.56 21.61
CA MET A 228 -10.01 7.84 21.86
C MET A 228 -10.85 9.06 21.56
N TYR A 229 -11.53 9.08 20.41
CA TYR A 229 -12.31 10.21 19.94
C TYR A 229 -13.81 10.06 20.23
N GLY A 230 -14.22 8.94 20.83
CA GLY A 230 -15.63 8.61 21.01
C GLY A 230 -16.27 8.04 19.75
N LYS A 231 -17.51 7.54 19.90
CA LYS A 231 -18.20 6.77 18.85
C LYS A 231 -18.50 7.58 17.59
N ALA A 232 -18.84 8.87 17.72
CA ALA A 232 -19.16 9.69 16.55
C ALA A 232 -17.89 9.92 15.71
N ASP A 233 -16.92 10.65 16.26
CA ASP A 233 -15.71 11.07 15.55
C ASP A 233 -14.82 9.88 15.20
N GLY A 234 -14.69 8.90 16.11
CA GLY A 234 -13.94 7.68 15.88
C GLY A 234 -14.48 6.81 14.74
N ASN A 235 -15.77 6.92 14.36
CA ASN A 235 -16.33 6.25 13.18
C ASN A 235 -16.07 7.02 11.88
N PHE A 236 -15.79 8.33 11.95
CA PHE A 236 -15.49 9.16 10.79
C PHE A 236 -14.02 9.11 10.35
N VAL A 237 -13.12 8.59 11.19
CA VAL A 237 -11.71 8.39 10.79
C VAL A 237 -11.62 7.45 9.58
N TYR A 238 -11.04 7.88 8.47
CA TYR A 238 -10.79 6.99 7.35
C TYR A 238 -9.66 6.01 7.69
N ILE A 239 -9.78 4.76 7.25
CA ILE A 239 -8.75 3.73 7.43
C ILE A 239 -8.41 3.19 6.05
N ILE A 240 -7.17 3.41 5.62
CA ILE A 240 -6.73 3.09 4.26
C ILE A 240 -5.89 1.82 4.29
N ASP A 241 -6.38 0.80 3.61
CA ASP A 241 -5.62 -0.37 3.17
C ASP A 241 -4.92 -0.04 1.85
N GLY A 242 -3.59 -0.06 1.86
CA GLY A 242 -2.79 0.29 0.69
C GLY A 242 -2.98 -0.66 -0.50
N VAL A 243 -3.34 -1.93 -0.26
CA VAL A 243 -3.61 -2.90 -1.33
C VAL A 243 -4.93 -2.54 -2.01
N LYS A 244 -5.99 -2.28 -1.23
CA LYS A 244 -7.29 -1.86 -1.77
C LYS A 244 -7.17 -0.54 -2.52
N ALA A 245 -6.48 0.44 -1.94
CA ALA A 245 -6.17 1.71 -2.57
C ALA A 245 -5.40 1.53 -3.89
N GLY A 246 -4.39 0.66 -3.90
CA GLY A 246 -3.57 0.34 -5.07
C GLY A 246 -4.37 -0.22 -6.24
N VAL A 247 -5.26 -1.18 -5.99
CA VAL A 247 -6.12 -1.76 -7.03
C VAL A 247 -7.04 -0.71 -7.64
N MET A 248 -7.72 0.09 -6.81
CA MET A 248 -8.60 1.17 -7.27
C MET A 248 -7.84 2.22 -8.09
N GLN A 249 -6.66 2.62 -7.62
CA GLN A 249 -5.82 3.60 -8.32
C GLN A 249 -5.34 3.06 -9.66
N LEU A 250 -4.91 1.81 -9.75
CA LEU A 250 -4.48 1.23 -11.03
C LEU A 250 -5.62 1.14 -12.05
N GLU A 251 -6.82 0.76 -11.61
CA GLU A 251 -8.00 0.80 -12.47
C GLU A 251 -8.20 2.21 -13.05
N GLN A 252 -8.17 3.22 -12.17
CA GLN A 252 -8.33 4.62 -12.55
C GLN A 252 -7.18 5.12 -13.44
N MET A 253 -5.94 4.72 -13.17
CA MET A 253 -4.76 5.08 -13.97
C MET A 253 -4.88 4.52 -15.40
N ILE A 254 -5.33 3.28 -15.57
CA ILE A 254 -5.54 2.70 -16.91
C ILE A 254 -6.61 3.48 -17.67
N ARG A 255 -7.74 3.78 -17.01
CA ARG A 255 -8.83 4.59 -17.61
C ARG A 255 -8.33 5.98 -17.99
N SER A 256 -7.58 6.63 -17.10
CA SER A 256 -7.01 7.97 -17.31
C SER A 256 -6.01 7.98 -18.47
N ARG A 257 -5.14 6.98 -18.55
CA ARG A 257 -4.20 6.84 -19.69
C ARG A 257 -4.94 6.71 -21.02
N ARG A 258 -6.09 6.05 -21.08
CA ARG A 258 -6.91 5.96 -22.30
C ARG A 258 -7.63 7.26 -22.64
N ALA A 259 -7.99 8.05 -21.62
CA ALA A 259 -8.73 9.29 -21.80
C ALA A 259 -7.83 10.47 -22.18
N PHE A 260 -6.58 10.49 -21.70
CA PHE A 260 -5.70 11.67 -21.77
C PHE A 260 -4.40 11.44 -22.57
N ARG A 261 -4.21 10.27 -23.18
CA ARG A 261 -3.09 9.97 -24.08
C ARG A 261 -3.61 9.69 -25.47
#